data_AF-A0A3A6FPI7-F1
#
_entry.id   AF-A0A3A6FPI7-F1
#
_cell.length_a   1.000
_cell.length_b   1.000
_cell.length_c   1.000
_cell.angle_alpha   90.00
_cell.angle_beta   90.00
_cell.angle_gamma   90.00
#
_symmetry.space_group_name_H-M   'P 1'
#
loop_
_entity.id
_entity.type
_entity.pdbx_description
1 polymer ?
#
loop_
_entity_poly.entity_id
_entity_poly.type
_entity_poly.pdbx_seq_one_letter_code
_entity_poly.pdbx_strand_id
1 'polypeptide(L)'
;MCINTKLEKENWDATNSWSGYNYQGKIALFVVLKKINELISIGKMEEIEKYSIELEWLEDFSILYKDEDSVRYKTIHQVKAKDKHNITDYEDALVKLYYKIVNYKTIEYAYLHVCKSINYNENEWNDKVKELVLNCSQIKALQNRIISYKNSPIKKDEVEKIYKSGGKSEVNKLIKEYNEKYFAYKKITVNNVDEILDKILLDLQAQMVTIQKNIQDEDIKKIEMYSYSNGNVYCELAEINDLIKGEINNYWKITGAEGWKCTDQNFCEMIFLCLQGLIDKHITQRHIQYNRTTERSIGFNRIREVLDSDDSIKRCEEYYLYNIKNKLLMMCREYHEYCLDEWDSEEEKEMCCKQCEVNAFYEHISRMNEDKIRDLIHTINPNILKKIDEMNWAEYCIIDRYKNPFFKGLRNINSTFEKDRDYISYIGKNKKLHLLTTVGNNDGSKKALMRACGKIVTNPDLYEILMDVNCLISKDLETDSIYDGAGDFLQEFKIEEEHIYHCKNIKMESLEDAIVDIDGGIEK
;
A
#
# COMPACT_ATOMS: atom_id res chain seq x y z
N MET A 1 24.11 28.68 -14.16
CA MET A 1 24.39 29.22 -12.82
C MET A 1 23.46 28.53 -11.82
N CYS A 2 24.01 27.58 -11.07
CA CYS A 2 23.39 27.07 -9.85
C CYS A 2 23.32 28.19 -8.82
N ILE A 3 22.24 28.28 -8.04
CA ILE A 3 22.33 28.42 -6.59
C ILE A 3 21.24 27.55 -5.96
N ASN A 4 21.72 26.50 -5.29
CA ASN A 4 21.05 25.73 -4.24
C ASN A 4 20.64 26.64 -3.08
N THR A 5 19.45 26.41 -2.52
CA THR A 5 19.21 26.65 -1.08
C THR A 5 18.28 25.58 -0.52
N LYS A 6 18.91 24.61 0.13
CA LYS A 6 18.45 23.86 1.32
C LYS A 6 16.96 23.54 1.41
N LEU A 7 16.60 22.34 0.97
CA LEU A 7 15.55 21.55 1.62
C LEU A 7 16.11 21.06 2.97
N GLU A 8 15.96 21.87 4.02
CA GLU A 8 16.06 21.37 5.38
C GLU A 8 14.85 20.46 5.64
N LYS A 9 15.17 19.22 6.04
CA LYS A 9 14.25 18.17 6.47
C LYS A 9 13.29 18.69 7.55
N GLU A 10 12.04 18.91 7.19
CA GLU A 10 10.94 18.64 8.12
C GLU A 10 10.56 17.17 7.93
N ASN A 11 11.12 16.30 8.78
CA ASN A 11 10.69 14.92 8.94
C ASN A 11 9.22 14.90 9.40
N TRP A 12 8.29 14.92 8.44
CA TRP A 12 6.96 14.37 8.67
C TRP A 12 7.07 12.86 8.53
N ASP A 13 7.20 12.19 9.66
CA ASP A 13 7.15 10.75 9.72
C ASP A 13 5.75 10.26 9.30
N ALA A 14 5.60 9.95 8.01
CA ALA A 14 4.39 9.38 7.44
C ALA A 14 4.07 8.01 8.06
N THR A 15 5.03 7.37 8.75
CA THR A 15 4.85 6.08 9.44
C THR A 15 3.74 6.15 10.49
N ASN A 16 3.61 7.26 11.22
CA ASN A 16 2.52 7.43 12.20
C ASN A 16 1.14 7.57 11.56
N SER A 17 1.07 8.12 10.34
CA SER A 17 -0.19 8.23 9.60
C SER A 17 -0.54 6.90 8.92
N TRP A 18 0.44 6.24 8.28
CA TRP A 18 0.29 4.93 7.66
C TRP A 18 -0.01 3.81 8.65
N SER A 19 0.63 3.82 9.84
CA SER A 19 0.32 2.88 10.91
C SER A 19 -1.11 3.07 11.42
N GLY A 20 -1.59 4.33 11.48
CA GLY A 20 -2.97 4.68 11.80
C GLY A 20 -3.98 4.14 10.78
N TYR A 21 -3.74 4.34 9.48
CA TYR A 21 -4.61 3.83 8.41
C TYR A 21 -4.61 2.29 8.36
N ASN A 22 -3.44 1.65 8.53
CA ASN A 22 -3.34 0.19 8.58
C ASN A 22 -4.09 -0.38 9.80
N TYR A 23 -3.94 0.25 10.97
CA TYR A 23 -4.67 -0.13 12.18
C TYR A 23 -6.18 0.04 12.00
N GLN A 24 -6.64 1.13 11.38
CA GLN A 24 -8.04 1.36 11.05
C GLN A 24 -8.60 0.24 10.14
N GLY A 25 -7.90 -0.12 9.05
CA GLY A 25 -8.32 -1.21 8.16
C GLY A 25 -8.43 -2.56 8.88
N LYS A 26 -7.49 -2.86 9.77
CA LYS A 26 -7.51 -4.08 10.59
C LYS A 26 -8.67 -4.11 11.59
N ILE A 27 -8.93 -3.01 12.30
CA ILE A 27 -10.07 -2.89 13.19
C ILE A 27 -11.38 -3.10 12.42
N ALA A 28 -11.47 -2.51 11.23
CA ALA A 28 -12.64 -2.67 10.38
C ALA A 28 -12.85 -4.14 9.98
N LEU A 29 -11.78 -4.84 9.58
CA LEU A 29 -11.83 -6.27 9.27
C LEU A 29 -12.28 -7.10 10.48
N PHE A 30 -11.73 -6.84 11.67
CA PHE A 30 -12.11 -7.51 12.90
C PHE A 30 -13.61 -7.36 13.19
N VAL A 31 -14.15 -6.14 13.13
CA VAL A 31 -15.57 -5.86 13.39
C VAL A 31 -16.46 -6.58 12.38
N VAL A 32 -16.07 -6.62 11.10
CA VAL A 32 -16.82 -7.33 10.06
C VAL A 32 -16.83 -8.84 10.32
N LEU A 33 -15.67 -9.44 10.58
CA LEU A 33 -15.57 -10.89 10.87
C LEU A 33 -16.39 -11.27 12.09
N LYS A 34 -16.30 -10.50 13.17
CA LYS A 34 -17.10 -10.71 14.38
C LYS A 34 -18.60 -10.63 14.07
N LYS A 35 -19.03 -9.69 13.23
CA LYS A 35 -20.44 -9.57 12.84
C LYS A 35 -20.91 -10.72 11.97
N ILE A 36 -20.08 -11.18 11.02
CA ILE A 36 -20.36 -12.39 10.22
C ILE A 36 -20.54 -13.59 11.16
N ASN A 37 -19.62 -13.79 12.11
CA ASN A 37 -19.67 -14.88 13.07
C ASN A 37 -20.92 -14.82 13.98
N GLU A 38 -21.30 -13.62 14.42
CA GLU A 38 -22.53 -13.38 15.18
C GLU A 38 -23.76 -13.80 14.37
N LEU A 39 -23.88 -13.34 13.11
CA LEU A 39 -25.00 -13.66 12.23
C LEU A 39 -25.14 -15.17 11.99
N ILE A 40 -24.02 -15.86 11.77
CA ILE A 40 -24.02 -17.33 11.61
C ILE A 40 -24.45 -18.02 12.89
N SER A 41 -23.91 -17.59 14.03
CA SER A 41 -24.19 -18.21 15.34
C SER A 41 -25.66 -18.09 15.76
N ILE A 42 -26.34 -17.01 15.34
CA ILE A 42 -27.79 -16.83 15.59
C ILE A 42 -28.69 -17.38 14.47
N GLY A 43 -28.11 -18.11 13.51
CA GLY A 43 -28.86 -18.76 12.43
C GLY A 43 -29.40 -17.81 11.36
N LYS A 44 -28.74 -16.66 11.14
CA LYS A 44 -29.11 -15.63 10.14
C LYS A 44 -28.04 -15.48 9.07
N MET A 45 -27.58 -16.59 8.51
CA MET A 45 -26.49 -16.59 7.51
C MET A 45 -26.91 -15.87 6.22
N GLU A 46 -28.17 -15.96 5.84
CA GLU A 46 -28.79 -15.29 4.69
C GLU A 46 -28.76 -13.76 4.80
N GLU A 47 -28.69 -13.22 6.02
CA GLU A 47 -28.64 -11.77 6.24
C GLU A 47 -27.27 -11.18 5.88
N ILE A 48 -26.20 -11.99 5.83
CA ILE A 48 -24.84 -11.54 5.48
C ILE A 48 -24.84 -10.76 4.16
N GLU A 49 -25.65 -11.19 3.19
CA GLU A 49 -25.72 -10.57 1.85
C GLU A 49 -26.27 -9.16 1.86
N LYS A 50 -26.96 -8.78 2.94
CA LYS A 50 -27.52 -7.45 3.13
C LYS A 50 -26.52 -6.51 3.81
N TYR A 51 -25.44 -7.02 4.38
CA TYR A 51 -24.45 -6.21 5.07
C TYR A 51 -23.29 -5.80 4.15
N SER A 52 -22.80 -4.59 4.34
CA SER A 52 -21.57 -4.11 3.70
C SER A 52 -20.78 -3.20 4.63
N ILE A 53 -19.48 -3.08 4.37
CA ILE A 53 -18.60 -2.14 5.06
C ILE A 53 -18.26 -0.97 4.14
N GLU A 54 -18.43 0.26 4.61
CA GLU A 54 -17.95 1.48 3.95
C GLU A 54 -16.72 2.01 4.69
N LEU A 55 -15.67 2.35 3.94
CA LEU A 55 -14.40 2.84 4.49
C LEU A 55 -14.22 4.32 4.12
N GLU A 56 -13.70 5.12 5.05
CA GLU A 56 -13.29 6.52 4.83
C GLU A 56 -14.37 7.42 4.18
N TRP A 57 -15.63 7.31 4.60
CA TRP A 57 -16.71 8.12 4.05
C TRP A 57 -17.56 8.79 5.12
N LEU A 58 -18.55 8.09 5.71
CA LEU A 58 -19.32 8.67 6.80
C LEU A 58 -18.47 8.81 8.07
N GLU A 59 -17.68 7.79 8.41
CA GLU A 59 -16.63 7.81 9.44
C GLU A 59 -15.38 7.08 8.94
N ASP A 60 -14.38 6.88 9.82
CA ASP A 60 -13.22 6.02 9.55
C ASP A 60 -13.67 4.68 8.93
N PHE A 61 -14.71 4.04 9.47
CA PHE A 61 -15.52 3.06 8.74
C PHE A 61 -16.95 2.96 9.26
N SER A 62 -17.83 2.28 8.52
CA SER A 62 -19.24 2.10 8.88
C SER A 62 -19.77 0.75 8.41
N ILE A 63 -20.68 0.16 9.17
CA ILE A 63 -21.44 -1.02 8.76
C ILE A 63 -22.81 -0.57 8.26
N LEU A 64 -23.13 -0.98 7.03
CA LEU A 64 -24.35 -0.65 6.33
C LEU A 64 -25.19 -1.90 6.20
N TYR A 65 -26.50 -1.70 6.19
CA TYR A 65 -27.49 -2.74 5.96
C TYR A 65 -28.41 -2.32 4.82
N LYS A 66 -28.57 -3.21 3.84
CA LYS A 66 -29.46 -3.05 2.70
C LYS A 66 -30.82 -3.66 3.03
N ASP A 67 -31.82 -2.80 3.16
CA ASP A 67 -33.23 -3.15 3.21
C ASP A 67 -33.80 -3.19 1.77
N GLU A 68 -35.06 -3.61 1.60
CA GLU A 68 -35.70 -3.83 0.27
C GLU A 68 -35.51 -2.65 -0.71
N ASP A 69 -35.59 -1.40 -0.22
CA ASP A 69 -35.47 -0.19 -1.05
C ASP A 69 -34.43 0.84 -0.56
N SER A 70 -33.66 0.56 0.50
CA SER A 70 -32.73 1.57 1.06
C SER A 70 -31.51 0.97 1.75
N VAL A 71 -30.37 1.66 1.64
CA VAL A 71 -29.17 1.37 2.42
C VAL A 71 -29.16 2.27 3.65
N ARG A 72 -29.01 1.67 4.83
CA ARG A 72 -29.01 2.37 6.12
C ARG A 72 -27.69 2.15 6.84
N TYR A 73 -27.19 3.19 7.51
CA TYR A 73 -26.06 3.06 8.42
C TYR A 73 -26.56 2.42 9.72
N LYS A 74 -26.01 1.24 10.05
CA LYS A 74 -26.29 0.51 11.30
C LYS A 74 -25.35 0.97 12.40
N THR A 75 -24.06 0.90 12.14
CA THR A 75 -23.02 1.33 13.09
C THR A 75 -21.96 2.17 12.39
N ILE A 76 -21.44 3.16 13.11
CA ILE A 76 -20.31 3.99 12.65
C ILE A 76 -19.16 3.84 13.62
N HIS A 77 -17.93 3.88 13.11
CA HIS A 77 -16.75 3.53 13.89
C HIS A 77 -15.65 4.55 13.66
N GLN A 78 -15.18 5.15 14.75
CA GLN A 78 -14.07 6.10 14.79
C GLN A 78 -12.86 5.44 15.43
N VAL A 79 -11.74 5.37 14.71
CA VAL A 79 -10.51 4.70 15.14
C VAL A 79 -9.42 5.71 15.46
N LYS A 80 -8.81 5.58 16.63
CA LYS A 80 -7.76 6.48 17.08
C LYS A 80 -6.59 5.68 17.66
N ALA A 81 -5.53 5.57 16.85
CA ALA A 81 -4.25 5.01 17.25
C ALA A 81 -3.36 6.09 17.92
N LYS A 82 -3.80 6.60 19.07
CA LYS A 82 -3.08 7.63 19.84
C LYS A 82 -2.59 7.06 21.16
N ASP A 83 -1.37 7.40 21.54
CA ASP A 83 -0.85 7.14 22.89
C ASP A 83 -1.39 8.18 23.88
N LYS A 84 -2.69 8.10 24.16
CA LYS A 84 -3.45 9.05 24.98
C LYS A 84 -4.44 8.32 25.87
N HIS A 85 -4.43 8.69 27.15
CA HIS A 85 -5.24 8.05 28.18
C HIS A 85 -6.40 8.92 28.69
N ASN A 86 -6.49 10.19 28.30
CA ASN A 86 -7.56 11.07 28.79
C ASN A 86 -8.70 11.15 27.78
N ILE A 87 -9.95 11.08 28.26
CA ILE A 87 -11.14 11.18 27.40
C ILE A 87 -11.22 12.52 26.64
N THR A 88 -10.70 13.60 27.22
CA THR A 88 -10.66 14.94 26.61
C THR A 88 -9.82 14.98 25.33
N ASP A 89 -8.80 14.10 25.19
CA ASP A 89 -8.00 13.98 23.96
C ASP A 89 -8.83 13.44 22.77
N TYR A 90 -10.03 12.93 23.05
CA TYR A 90 -10.99 12.36 22.09
C TYR A 90 -12.26 13.22 21.93
N GLU A 91 -12.31 14.44 22.47
CA GLU A 91 -13.48 15.33 22.35
C GLU A 91 -13.93 15.50 20.89
N ASP A 92 -13.00 15.75 19.96
CA ASP A 92 -13.29 15.87 18.53
C ASP A 92 -14.07 14.68 17.97
N ALA A 93 -13.57 13.49 18.29
CA ALA A 93 -14.10 12.23 17.82
C ALA A 93 -15.53 12.04 18.36
N LEU A 94 -15.73 12.29 19.66
CA LEU A 94 -17.03 12.15 20.31
C LEU A 94 -18.05 13.17 19.78
N VAL A 95 -17.65 14.43 19.57
CA VAL A 95 -18.51 15.47 18.99
C VAL A 95 -18.93 15.10 17.56
N LYS A 96 -18.00 14.58 16.74
CA LYS A 96 -18.28 14.15 15.36
C LYS A 96 -19.23 12.96 15.31
N LEU A 97 -19.03 11.96 16.17
CA LEU A 97 -19.93 10.80 16.29
C LEU A 97 -21.35 11.25 16.68
N TYR A 98 -21.46 12.11 17.69
CA TYR A 98 -22.74 12.64 18.13
C TYR A 98 -23.47 13.39 17.00
N TYR A 99 -22.77 14.28 16.29
CA TYR A 99 -23.34 15.01 15.17
C TYR A 99 -23.88 14.06 14.08
N LYS A 100 -23.20 12.95 13.81
CA LYS A 100 -23.65 11.96 12.82
C LYS A 100 -24.86 11.17 13.30
N ILE A 101 -24.91 10.76 14.57
CA ILE A 101 -26.11 10.13 15.16
C ILE A 101 -27.34 11.04 15.00
N VAL A 102 -27.18 12.34 15.28
CA VAL A 102 -28.29 13.29 15.18
C VAL A 102 -28.81 13.42 13.74
N ASN A 103 -27.91 13.40 12.75
CA ASN A 103 -28.28 13.56 11.33
C ASN A 103 -28.71 12.25 10.65
N TYR A 104 -28.22 11.10 11.10
CA TYR A 104 -28.49 9.78 10.54
C TYR A 104 -29.23 8.93 11.58
N LYS A 105 -30.54 9.12 11.66
CA LYS A 105 -31.40 8.51 12.69
C LYS A 105 -31.45 6.97 12.68
N THR A 106 -30.96 6.33 11.63
CA THR A 106 -30.89 4.86 11.54
C THR A 106 -29.70 4.27 12.31
N ILE A 107 -28.73 5.10 12.72
CA ILE A 107 -27.55 4.64 13.46
C ILE A 107 -28.01 4.11 14.82
N GLU A 108 -27.71 2.84 15.05
CA GLU A 108 -27.97 2.13 16.30
C GLU A 108 -26.87 2.44 17.31
N TYR A 109 -25.60 2.34 16.87
CA TYR A 109 -24.44 2.59 17.70
C TYR A 109 -23.31 3.32 16.96
N ALA A 110 -22.55 4.11 17.71
CA ALA A 110 -21.40 4.87 17.26
C ALA A 110 -20.22 4.55 18.17
N TYR A 111 -19.20 3.89 17.64
CA TYR A 111 -18.11 3.34 18.44
C TYR A 111 -16.84 4.16 18.34
N LEU A 112 -16.20 4.37 19.50
CA LEU A 112 -14.82 4.84 19.58
C LEU A 112 -13.89 3.64 19.82
N HIS A 113 -12.94 3.45 18.91
CA HIS A 113 -11.85 2.48 19.03
C HIS A 113 -10.56 3.21 19.38
N VAL A 114 -9.89 2.75 20.44
CA VAL A 114 -8.60 3.28 20.89
C VAL A 114 -7.57 2.18 21.04
N CYS A 115 -6.29 2.52 20.90
CA CYS A 115 -5.19 1.57 21.05
C CYS A 115 -4.60 1.46 22.45
N LYS A 116 -5.05 2.32 23.37
CA LYS A 116 -4.63 2.35 24.78
C LYS A 116 -5.85 2.57 25.65
N SER A 117 -5.78 2.07 26.88
CA SER A 117 -6.83 2.27 27.87
C SER A 117 -7.05 3.76 28.15
N ILE A 118 -8.32 4.15 28.29
CA ILE A 118 -8.68 5.50 28.73
C ILE A 118 -8.99 5.44 30.23
N ASN A 119 -8.49 6.43 30.96
CA ASN A 119 -8.79 6.60 32.38
C ASN A 119 -10.18 7.21 32.54
N TYR A 120 -11.23 6.38 32.60
CA TYR A 120 -12.59 6.82 32.94
C TYR A 120 -13.35 5.77 33.76
N ASN A 121 -14.30 6.25 34.57
CA ASN A 121 -15.28 5.41 35.26
C ASN A 121 -16.42 5.11 34.29
N GLU A 122 -16.70 3.84 34.01
CA GLU A 122 -17.76 3.42 33.07
C GLU A 122 -19.13 3.99 33.45
N ASN A 123 -19.42 4.11 34.74
CA ASN A 123 -20.67 4.68 35.24
C ASN A 123 -20.83 6.18 34.92
N GLU A 124 -19.75 6.88 34.56
CA GLU A 124 -19.73 8.31 34.23
C GLU A 124 -19.54 8.57 32.72
N TRP A 125 -19.47 7.51 31.90
CA TRP A 125 -19.16 7.64 30.46
C TRP A 125 -20.12 8.61 29.75
N ASN A 126 -21.42 8.35 29.87
CA ASN A 126 -22.45 9.15 29.20
C ASN A 126 -22.43 10.62 29.66
N ASP A 127 -22.23 10.86 30.96
CA ASP A 127 -22.18 12.22 31.52
C ASP A 127 -20.95 12.98 30.99
N LYS A 128 -19.79 12.32 30.92
CA LYS A 128 -18.57 12.92 30.36
C LYS A 128 -18.68 13.18 28.87
N VAL A 129 -19.22 12.23 28.10
CA VAL A 129 -19.47 12.41 26.66
C VAL A 129 -20.42 13.59 26.46
N LYS A 130 -21.50 13.67 27.24
CA LYS A 130 -22.46 14.78 27.19
C LYS A 130 -21.80 16.13 27.51
N GLU A 131 -20.95 16.20 28.53
CA GLU A 131 -20.19 17.41 28.88
C GLU A 131 -19.28 17.85 27.71
N LEU A 132 -18.52 16.92 27.14
CA LEU A 132 -17.62 17.19 26.00
C LEU A 132 -18.39 17.66 24.77
N VAL A 133 -19.51 16.99 24.45
CA VAL A 133 -20.39 17.35 23.35
C VAL A 133 -20.99 18.74 23.56
N LEU A 134 -21.39 19.12 24.78
CA LEU A 134 -21.89 20.46 25.10
C LEU A 134 -20.81 21.54 24.98
N ASN A 135 -19.58 21.21 25.35
CA ASN A 135 -18.48 22.17 25.28
C ASN A 135 -18.19 22.61 23.85
N CYS A 136 -18.26 21.68 22.88
CA CYS A 136 -17.99 21.97 21.45
C CYS A 136 -16.67 22.74 21.25
N SER A 137 -15.63 22.47 22.06
CA SER A 137 -14.44 23.33 22.15
C SER A 137 -13.71 23.39 20.80
N GLN A 138 -13.71 22.28 20.07
CA GLN A 138 -13.05 22.17 18.78
C GLN A 138 -13.79 22.89 17.66
N ILE A 139 -15.13 22.85 17.64
CA ILE A 139 -15.92 23.63 16.67
C ILE A 139 -15.67 25.12 16.90
N LYS A 140 -15.65 25.57 18.16
CA LYS A 140 -15.30 26.95 18.54
C LYS A 140 -13.88 27.31 18.10
N ALA A 141 -12.90 26.42 18.33
CA ALA A 141 -11.52 26.62 17.91
C ALA A 141 -11.39 26.74 16.38
N LEU A 142 -12.12 25.91 15.63
CA LEU A 142 -12.15 25.95 14.17
C LEU A 142 -12.81 27.24 13.66
N GLN A 143 -13.93 27.67 14.25
CA GLN A 143 -14.55 28.96 13.94
C GLN A 143 -13.55 30.10 14.15
N ASN A 144 -12.82 30.11 15.28
CA ASN A 144 -11.80 31.13 15.56
C ASN A 144 -10.65 31.10 14.54
N ARG A 145 -10.20 29.91 14.12
CA ARG A 145 -9.20 29.75 13.05
C ARG A 145 -9.69 30.31 11.72
N ILE A 146 -10.94 30.05 11.35
CA ILE A 146 -11.55 30.54 10.10
C ILE A 146 -11.71 32.06 10.15
N ILE A 147 -12.16 32.63 11.27
CA ILE A 147 -12.26 34.07 11.48
C ILE A 147 -10.87 34.73 11.39
N SER A 148 -9.86 34.11 12.01
CA SER A 148 -8.47 34.57 11.93
C SER A 148 -7.94 34.53 10.50
N TYR A 149 -8.21 33.46 9.75
CA TYR A 149 -7.86 33.34 8.34
C TYR A 149 -8.54 34.43 7.49
N LYS A 150 -9.86 34.64 7.68
CA LYS A 150 -10.66 35.65 6.96
C LYS A 150 -10.12 37.07 7.15
N ASN A 151 -9.67 37.38 8.37
CA ASN A 151 -9.16 38.68 8.77
C ASN A 151 -7.63 38.81 8.65
N SER A 152 -6.94 37.81 8.09
CA SER A 152 -5.49 37.78 8.02
C SER A 152 -4.95 38.87 7.06
N PRO A 153 -3.93 39.65 7.47
CA PRO A 153 -3.29 40.63 6.58
C PRO A 153 -2.55 39.97 5.41
N ILE A 154 -2.20 38.69 5.53
CA ILE A 154 -1.55 37.88 4.49
C ILE A 154 -2.52 36.92 3.78
N LYS A 155 -3.84 37.19 3.83
CA LYS A 155 -4.89 36.35 3.23
C LYS A 155 -4.63 36.05 1.75
N LYS A 156 -4.06 37.01 1.00
CA LYS A 156 -3.70 36.81 -0.40
C LYS A 156 -2.69 35.68 -0.59
N ASP A 157 -1.62 35.67 0.20
CA ASP A 157 -0.58 34.65 0.14
C ASP A 157 -1.13 33.27 0.58
N GLU A 158 -2.02 33.25 1.56
CA GLU A 158 -2.71 32.03 2.00
C GLU A 158 -3.61 31.42 0.93
N VAL A 159 -4.36 32.25 0.18
CA VAL A 159 -5.17 31.81 -0.96
C VAL A 159 -4.29 31.28 -2.10
N GLU A 160 -3.15 31.91 -2.37
CA GLU A 160 -2.20 31.42 -3.39
C GLU A 160 -1.57 30.07 -3.00
N LYS A 161 -1.39 29.80 -1.70
CA LYS A 161 -0.92 28.50 -1.19
C LYS A 161 -1.94 27.37 -1.36
N ILE A 162 -3.23 27.65 -1.53
CA ILE A 162 -4.27 26.62 -1.74
C ILE A 162 -3.90 25.67 -2.88
N TYR A 163 -3.22 26.17 -3.92
CA TYR A 163 -2.82 25.41 -5.10
C TYR A 163 -1.38 24.88 -5.07
N LYS A 164 -0.57 25.22 -4.05
CA LYS A 164 0.83 24.74 -3.93
C LYS A 164 0.87 23.35 -3.28
N SER A 165 1.73 22.47 -3.79
CA SER A 165 2.03 21.15 -3.22
C SER A 165 2.83 21.30 -1.94
N GLY A 166 2.44 20.61 -0.85
CA GLY A 166 3.31 20.43 0.34
C GLY A 166 2.87 21.06 1.66
N GLY A 167 1.76 21.81 1.73
CA GLY A 167 1.30 22.37 3.00
C GLY A 167 -0.15 22.83 2.97
N LYS A 168 -1.11 21.89 3.03
CA LYS A 168 -2.53 22.25 3.13
C LYS A 168 -2.89 22.45 4.59
N SER A 169 -3.03 23.71 5.03
CA SER A 169 -3.66 24.02 6.31
C SER A 169 -5.06 23.39 6.38
N GLU A 170 -5.53 23.05 7.58
CA GLU A 170 -6.88 22.49 7.80
C GLU A 170 -7.97 23.38 7.18
N VAL A 171 -7.81 24.71 7.31
CA VAL A 171 -8.71 25.70 6.70
C VAL A 171 -8.67 25.62 5.17
N ASN A 172 -7.49 25.48 4.54
CA ASN A 172 -7.38 25.36 3.09
C ASN A 172 -8.04 24.07 2.55
N LYS A 173 -8.06 22.98 3.33
CA LYS A 173 -8.79 21.76 2.97
C LYS A 173 -10.30 22.01 2.97
N LEU A 174 -10.82 22.61 4.04
CA LEU A 174 -12.25 22.95 4.16
C LEU A 174 -12.71 23.93 3.07
N ILE A 175 -11.91 24.94 2.73
CA ILE A 175 -12.22 25.87 1.63
C ILE A 175 -12.41 25.09 0.32
N LYS A 176 -11.53 24.13 0.02
CA LYS A 176 -11.68 23.30 -1.19
C LYS A 176 -12.98 22.50 -1.11
N GLU A 177 -13.18 21.71 -0.08
CA GLU A 177 -14.38 20.88 0.08
C GLU A 177 -15.69 21.67 -0.07
N TYR A 178 -15.78 22.85 0.56
CA TYR A 178 -16.97 23.69 0.46
C TYR A 178 -17.12 24.34 -0.92
N ASN A 179 -16.02 24.75 -1.56
CA ASN A 179 -16.05 25.28 -2.92
C ASN A 179 -16.57 24.23 -3.93
N GLU A 180 -16.15 22.98 -3.75
CA GLU A 180 -16.62 21.85 -4.55
C GLU A 180 -18.10 21.59 -4.33
N LYS A 181 -18.52 21.55 -3.06
CA LYS A 181 -19.90 21.20 -2.66
C LYS A 181 -20.94 22.25 -3.00
N TYR A 182 -20.62 23.54 -2.82
CA TYR A 182 -21.63 24.62 -2.86
C TYR A 182 -21.36 25.67 -3.95
N PHE A 183 -20.15 25.74 -4.51
CA PHE A 183 -19.74 26.83 -5.41
C PHE A 183 -19.23 26.35 -6.78
N ALA A 184 -19.55 25.10 -7.15
CA ALA A 184 -19.35 24.54 -8.48
C ALA A 184 -17.90 24.61 -8.99
N TYR A 185 -16.92 24.35 -8.13
CA TYR A 185 -15.49 24.29 -8.50
C TYR A 185 -14.94 25.57 -9.15
N LYS A 186 -15.53 26.74 -8.90
CA LYS A 186 -14.95 28.01 -9.36
C LYS A 186 -13.53 28.16 -8.81
N LYS A 187 -12.63 28.77 -9.58
CA LYS A 187 -11.26 29.07 -9.11
C LYS A 187 -11.35 29.92 -7.84
N ILE A 188 -10.70 29.47 -6.76
CA ILE A 188 -10.67 30.17 -5.48
C ILE A 188 -9.70 31.34 -5.63
N THR A 189 -10.18 32.52 -5.28
CA THR A 189 -9.46 33.80 -5.36
C THR A 189 -9.74 34.60 -4.09
N VAL A 190 -8.94 35.63 -3.84
CA VAL A 190 -9.14 36.53 -2.69
C VAL A 190 -10.52 37.17 -2.70
N ASN A 191 -11.15 37.33 -3.87
CA ASN A 191 -12.44 37.98 -4.01
C ASN A 191 -13.63 37.07 -3.69
N ASN A 192 -13.49 35.74 -3.79
CA ASN A 192 -14.59 34.80 -3.53
C ASN A 192 -14.34 33.89 -2.32
N VAL A 193 -13.12 33.86 -1.77
CA VAL A 193 -12.81 33.02 -0.60
C VAL A 193 -13.65 33.39 0.61
N ASP A 194 -13.99 34.67 0.78
CA ASP A 194 -14.80 35.13 1.91
C ASP A 194 -16.22 34.57 1.87
N GLU A 195 -16.83 34.40 0.69
CA GLU A 195 -18.16 33.77 0.54
C GLU A 195 -18.12 32.29 0.97
N ILE A 196 -17.03 31.59 0.64
CA ILE A 196 -16.82 30.19 1.03
C ILE A 196 -16.61 30.10 2.55
N LEU A 197 -15.77 30.97 3.11
CA LEU A 197 -15.51 31.03 4.56
C LEU A 197 -16.78 31.36 5.34
N ASP A 198 -17.61 32.27 4.84
CA ASP A 198 -18.90 32.60 5.46
C ASP A 198 -19.87 31.43 5.42
N LYS A 199 -19.91 30.67 4.32
CA LYS A 199 -20.70 29.44 4.28
C LYS A 199 -20.21 28.39 5.28
N ILE A 200 -18.90 28.24 5.45
CA ILE A 200 -18.33 27.34 6.47
C ILE A 200 -18.74 27.82 7.87
N LEU A 201 -18.60 29.10 8.18
CA LEU A 201 -18.97 29.65 9.48
C LEU A 201 -20.47 29.47 9.78
N LEU A 202 -21.33 29.68 8.79
CA LEU A 202 -22.77 29.45 8.90
C LEU A 202 -23.08 27.97 9.19
N ASP A 203 -22.47 27.04 8.46
CA ASP A 203 -22.68 25.61 8.68
C ASP A 203 -22.16 25.19 10.06
N LEU A 204 -20.97 25.63 10.49
CA LEU A 204 -20.45 25.37 11.85
C LEU A 204 -21.36 25.94 12.94
N GLN A 205 -21.91 27.14 12.73
CA GLN A 205 -22.86 27.73 13.67
C GLN A 205 -24.15 26.90 13.76
N ALA A 206 -24.67 26.44 12.62
CA ALA A 206 -25.84 25.57 12.58
C ALA A 206 -25.58 24.22 13.29
N GLN A 207 -24.37 23.66 13.12
CA GLN A 207 -23.94 22.46 13.83
C GLN A 207 -23.94 22.67 15.34
N MET A 208 -23.33 23.75 15.83
CA MET A 208 -23.31 24.06 17.27
C MET A 208 -24.71 24.25 17.84
N VAL A 209 -25.58 24.99 17.14
CA VAL A 209 -26.97 25.21 17.58
C VAL A 209 -27.72 23.88 17.66
N THR A 210 -27.52 22.99 16.67
CA THR A 210 -28.14 21.67 16.63
C THR A 210 -27.68 20.82 17.81
N ILE A 211 -26.37 20.79 18.07
CA ILE A 211 -25.78 20.06 19.20
C ILE A 211 -26.32 20.61 20.52
N GLN A 212 -26.29 21.93 20.73
CA GLN A 212 -26.64 22.55 22.02
C GLN A 212 -28.13 22.53 22.35
N LYS A 213 -29.03 22.58 21.36
CA LYS A 213 -30.49 22.64 21.61
C LYS A 213 -31.15 21.26 21.72
N ASN A 214 -30.59 20.24 21.07
CA ASN A 214 -31.24 18.93 20.90
C ASN A 214 -30.41 17.78 21.48
N ILE A 215 -29.68 17.98 22.59
CA ILE A 215 -29.08 16.83 23.28
C ILE A 215 -30.17 15.93 23.85
N GLN A 216 -30.30 14.74 23.27
CA GLN A 216 -31.13 13.66 23.79
C GLN A 216 -30.23 12.64 24.46
N ASP A 217 -30.56 12.26 25.70
CA ASP A 217 -29.82 11.24 26.43
C ASP A 217 -29.82 9.89 25.68
N GLU A 218 -30.87 9.63 24.91
CA GLU A 218 -30.97 8.46 24.03
C GLU A 218 -29.93 8.47 22.91
N ASP A 219 -29.61 9.63 22.33
CA ASP A 219 -28.59 9.75 21.28
C ASP A 219 -27.17 9.67 21.89
N ILE A 220 -26.96 10.16 23.11
CA ILE A 220 -25.69 10.02 23.83
C ILE A 220 -25.41 8.54 24.17
N LYS A 221 -26.42 7.79 24.61
CA LYS A 221 -26.29 6.35 24.95
C LYS A 221 -25.86 5.48 23.77
N LYS A 222 -26.00 5.94 22.53
CA LYS A 222 -25.52 5.23 21.33
C LYS A 222 -24.01 5.34 21.15
N ILE A 223 -23.34 6.27 21.82
CA ILE A 223 -21.90 6.48 21.73
C ILE A 223 -21.22 5.62 22.78
N GLU A 224 -20.45 4.62 22.33
CA GLU A 224 -19.82 3.65 23.24
C GLU A 224 -18.35 3.44 22.89
N MET A 225 -17.57 3.04 23.89
CA MET A 225 -16.25 2.44 23.65
C MET A 225 -16.43 1.04 23.10
N TYR A 226 -15.69 0.69 22.05
CA TYR A 226 -15.82 -0.64 21.47
C TYR A 226 -15.23 -1.72 22.39
N SER A 227 -16.01 -2.78 22.68
CA SER A 227 -15.58 -3.91 23.50
C SER A 227 -15.04 -5.07 22.65
N TYR A 228 -13.82 -5.49 22.95
CA TYR A 228 -13.11 -6.58 22.26
C TYR A 228 -13.32 -7.93 22.97
N SER A 229 -13.03 -9.02 22.27
CA SER A 229 -13.27 -10.39 22.77
C SER A 229 -12.42 -10.78 23.99
N ASN A 230 -11.33 -10.05 24.25
CA ASN A 230 -10.51 -10.18 25.47
C ASN A 230 -11.12 -9.46 26.69
N GLY A 231 -12.27 -8.81 26.56
CA GLY A 231 -12.92 -8.04 27.63
C GLY A 231 -12.41 -6.61 27.78
N ASN A 232 -11.40 -6.19 27.00
CA ASN A 232 -10.90 -4.83 27.01
C ASN A 232 -11.79 -3.91 26.15
N VAL A 233 -11.83 -2.63 26.50
CA VAL A 233 -12.44 -1.54 25.71
C VAL A 233 -11.41 -0.78 24.85
N TYR A 234 -10.25 -1.39 24.64
CA TYR A 234 -9.15 -0.93 23.81
C TYR A 234 -8.48 -2.16 23.16
N CYS A 235 -7.73 -1.96 22.08
CA CYS A 235 -6.98 -3.02 21.43
C CYS A 235 -5.60 -2.52 21.04
N GLU A 236 -4.53 -3.14 21.54
CA GLU A 236 -3.20 -2.69 21.17
C GLU A 236 -2.88 -3.04 19.71
N LEU A 237 -1.99 -2.26 19.08
CA LEU A 237 -1.57 -2.50 17.69
C LEU A 237 -0.97 -3.89 17.47
N ALA A 238 -0.32 -4.45 18.51
CA ALA A 238 0.25 -5.79 18.45
C ALA A 238 -0.82 -6.90 18.54
N GLU A 239 -1.96 -6.62 19.17
CA GLU A 239 -3.00 -7.63 19.48
C GLU A 239 -4.01 -7.81 18.33
N ILE A 240 -4.27 -6.76 17.55
CA ILE A 240 -5.37 -6.78 16.57
C ILE A 240 -5.23 -7.89 15.52
N ASN A 241 -4.01 -8.23 15.11
CA ASN A 241 -3.77 -9.31 14.16
C ASN A 241 -4.24 -10.67 14.74
N ASP A 242 -3.95 -10.91 16.02
CA ASP A 242 -4.31 -12.17 16.68
C ASP A 242 -5.82 -12.26 16.90
N LEU A 243 -6.48 -11.14 17.22
CA LEU A 243 -7.94 -11.08 17.31
C LEU A 243 -8.61 -11.39 15.98
N ILE A 244 -8.09 -10.85 14.86
CA ILE A 244 -8.61 -11.13 13.51
C ILE A 244 -8.45 -12.61 13.18
N LYS A 245 -7.26 -13.18 13.40
CA LYS A 245 -7.00 -14.61 13.19
C LYS A 245 -7.89 -15.49 14.08
N GLY A 246 -8.18 -15.02 15.29
CA GLY A 246 -9.15 -15.64 16.19
C GLY A 246 -10.55 -15.71 15.57
N GLU A 247 -11.04 -14.61 14.99
CA GLU A 247 -12.35 -14.57 14.32
C GLU A 247 -12.38 -15.36 13.01
N ILE A 248 -11.29 -15.44 12.25
CA ILE A 248 -11.16 -16.32 11.08
C ILE A 248 -11.31 -17.79 11.50
N ASN A 249 -10.58 -18.21 12.54
CA ASN A 249 -10.71 -19.58 13.06
C ASN A 249 -12.11 -19.84 13.64
N ASN A 250 -12.72 -18.84 14.28
CA ASN A 250 -14.09 -18.94 14.78
C ASN A 250 -15.07 -19.19 13.64
N TYR A 251 -14.95 -18.45 12.54
CA TYR A 251 -15.75 -18.63 11.33
C TYR A 251 -15.71 -20.08 10.84
N TRP A 252 -14.52 -20.66 10.69
CA TRP A 252 -14.37 -22.05 10.24
C TRP A 252 -14.95 -23.07 11.21
N LYS A 253 -14.82 -22.83 12.52
CA LYS A 253 -15.41 -23.71 13.55
C LYS A 253 -16.93 -23.71 13.50
N ILE A 254 -17.56 -22.53 13.42
CA ILE A 254 -19.03 -22.41 13.45
C ILE A 254 -19.69 -22.84 12.14
N THR A 255 -18.99 -22.73 11.02
CA THR A 255 -19.47 -23.19 9.70
C THR A 255 -19.26 -24.69 9.47
N GLY A 256 -18.52 -25.35 10.36
CA GLY A 256 -18.22 -26.79 10.22
C GLY A 256 -17.20 -27.09 9.12
N ALA A 257 -16.27 -26.16 8.87
CA ALA A 257 -15.20 -26.37 7.89
C ALA A 257 -14.27 -27.53 8.30
N GLU A 258 -13.52 -28.07 7.34
CA GLU A 258 -12.61 -29.20 7.59
C GLU A 258 -11.61 -28.87 8.70
N GLY A 259 -11.41 -29.83 9.63
CA GLY A 259 -10.65 -29.60 10.86
C GLY A 259 -9.21 -29.11 10.64
N TRP A 260 -8.59 -29.44 9.50
CA TRP A 260 -7.24 -28.98 9.16
C TRP A 260 -7.17 -27.45 9.01
N LYS A 261 -8.21 -26.79 8.47
CA LYS A 261 -8.26 -25.32 8.32
C LYS A 261 -8.11 -24.61 9.66
N CYS A 262 -8.75 -25.14 10.69
CA CYS A 262 -8.72 -24.58 12.04
C CYS A 262 -7.38 -24.80 12.76
N THR A 263 -6.54 -25.71 12.25
CA THR A 263 -5.25 -26.06 12.85
C THR A 263 -4.05 -25.51 12.06
N ASP A 264 -4.22 -25.22 10.78
CA ASP A 264 -3.16 -24.73 9.92
C ASP A 264 -2.99 -23.21 10.09
N GLN A 265 -1.96 -22.84 10.85
CA GLN A 265 -1.62 -21.45 11.12
C GLN A 265 -1.18 -20.70 9.85
N ASN A 266 -0.53 -21.37 8.89
CA ASN A 266 -0.10 -20.73 7.65
C ASN A 266 -1.30 -20.43 6.75
N PHE A 267 -2.26 -21.36 6.68
CA PHE A 267 -3.51 -21.13 5.97
C PHE A 267 -4.31 -19.96 6.59
N CYS A 268 -4.38 -19.92 7.93
CA CYS A 268 -4.98 -18.79 8.65
C CYS A 268 -4.27 -17.47 8.33
N GLU A 269 -2.94 -17.45 8.29
CA GLU A 269 -2.15 -16.28 7.90
C GLU A 269 -2.45 -15.84 6.46
N MET A 270 -2.52 -16.78 5.52
CA MET A 270 -2.82 -16.48 4.12
C MET A 270 -4.20 -15.84 3.97
N ILE A 271 -5.22 -16.40 4.63
CA ILE A 271 -6.58 -15.87 4.60
C ILE A 271 -6.63 -14.46 5.22
N PHE A 272 -5.93 -14.26 6.33
CA PHE A 272 -5.77 -12.94 6.93
C PHE A 272 -5.18 -11.93 5.94
N LEU A 273 -4.09 -12.28 5.25
CA LEU A 273 -3.46 -11.42 4.25
C LEU A 273 -4.35 -11.16 3.03
N CYS A 274 -5.08 -12.17 2.53
CA CYS A 274 -6.04 -12.00 1.44
C CYS A 274 -7.15 -11.01 1.79
N LEU A 275 -7.65 -11.06 3.02
CA LEU A 275 -8.67 -10.13 3.52
C LEU A 275 -8.12 -8.69 3.65
N GLN A 276 -6.87 -8.54 4.08
CA GLN A 276 -6.20 -7.23 4.06
C GLN A 276 -6.04 -6.70 2.63
N GLY A 277 -5.58 -7.55 1.70
CA GLY A 277 -5.45 -7.20 0.29
C GLY A 277 -6.77 -6.79 -0.36
N LEU A 278 -7.89 -7.41 0.03
CA LEU A 278 -9.23 -7.03 -0.41
C LEU A 278 -9.59 -5.59 0.01
N ILE A 279 -9.30 -5.23 1.26
CA ILE A 279 -9.52 -3.87 1.79
C ILE A 279 -8.60 -2.87 1.09
N ASP A 280 -7.31 -3.17 0.98
CA ASP A 280 -6.32 -2.29 0.36
C ASP A 280 -6.61 -2.04 -1.11
N LYS A 281 -7.04 -3.08 -1.84
CA LYS A 281 -7.47 -2.97 -3.24
C LYS A 281 -8.68 -2.04 -3.37
N HIS A 282 -9.68 -2.17 -2.51
CA HIS A 282 -10.87 -1.31 -2.51
C HIS A 282 -10.51 0.16 -2.25
N ILE A 283 -9.67 0.42 -1.24
CA ILE A 283 -9.20 1.78 -0.92
C ILE A 283 -8.39 2.36 -2.08
N THR A 284 -7.48 1.58 -2.67
CA THR A 284 -6.62 2.01 -3.78
C THR A 284 -7.43 2.32 -5.03
N GLN A 285 -8.36 1.43 -5.41
CA GLN A 285 -9.23 1.63 -6.57
C GLN A 285 -10.06 2.91 -6.42
N ARG A 286 -10.58 3.17 -5.22
CA ARG A 286 -11.32 4.41 -4.94
C ARG A 286 -10.46 5.66 -5.07
N HIS A 287 -9.21 5.62 -4.60
CA HIS A 287 -8.28 6.74 -4.77
C HIS A 287 -7.93 7.01 -6.24
N ILE A 288 -7.73 5.96 -7.04
CA ILE A 288 -7.46 6.08 -8.48
C ILE A 288 -8.68 6.60 -9.24
N GLN A 289 -9.88 6.14 -8.86
CA GLN A 289 -11.15 6.46 -9.52
C GLN A 289 -11.90 7.60 -8.83
N TYR A 290 -11.22 8.47 -8.07
CA TYR A 290 -11.85 9.61 -7.39
C TYR A 290 -12.65 10.43 -8.43
N ASN A 291 -13.99 10.42 -8.31
CA ASN A 291 -15.02 10.98 -9.23
C ASN A 291 -15.59 10.08 -10.36
N ARG A 292 -15.19 8.81 -10.51
CA ARG A 292 -15.68 7.90 -11.56
C ARG A 292 -16.53 6.73 -11.07
N THR A 293 -16.35 6.29 -9.82
CA THR A 293 -17.15 5.22 -9.22
C THR A 293 -18.00 5.73 -8.05
N THR A 294 -19.22 5.20 -7.96
CA THR A 294 -20.15 5.42 -6.84
C THR A 294 -20.09 4.30 -5.80
N GLU A 295 -19.40 3.18 -6.09
CA GLU A 295 -19.28 2.05 -5.19
C GLU A 295 -18.28 2.36 -4.08
N ARG A 296 -18.78 2.50 -2.84
CA ARG A 296 -18.00 2.91 -1.67
C ARG A 296 -17.86 1.83 -0.62
N SER A 297 -18.64 0.76 -0.74
CA SER A 297 -18.69 -0.32 0.23
C SER A 297 -18.24 -1.66 -0.34
N ILE A 298 -17.79 -2.55 0.54
CA ILE A 298 -17.49 -3.95 0.26
C ILE A 298 -18.61 -4.78 0.90
N GLY A 299 -19.33 -5.56 0.11
CA GLY A 299 -20.34 -6.49 0.63
C GLY A 299 -19.70 -7.58 1.49
N PHE A 300 -20.34 -7.96 2.60
CA PHE A 300 -19.81 -9.02 3.48
C PHE A 300 -19.67 -10.37 2.74
N ASN A 301 -20.46 -10.59 1.69
CA ASN A 301 -20.33 -11.76 0.82
C ASN A 301 -18.94 -11.90 0.21
N ARG A 302 -18.29 -10.80 -0.21
CA ARG A 302 -16.93 -10.86 -0.78
C ARG A 302 -15.90 -11.30 0.25
N ILE A 303 -16.13 -10.94 1.52
CA ILE A 303 -15.29 -11.39 2.64
C ILE A 303 -15.58 -12.87 2.93
N ARG A 304 -16.85 -13.27 2.91
CA ARG A 304 -17.28 -14.67 3.06
C ARG A 304 -16.66 -15.57 1.97
N GLU A 305 -16.69 -15.12 0.72
CA GLU A 305 -16.06 -15.82 -0.42
C GLU A 305 -14.57 -16.09 -0.17
N VAL A 306 -13.84 -15.14 0.41
CA VAL A 306 -12.42 -15.35 0.78
C VAL A 306 -12.28 -16.38 1.91
N LEU A 307 -13.15 -16.33 2.93
CA LEU A 307 -13.13 -17.27 4.06
C LEU A 307 -13.50 -18.71 3.67
N ASP A 308 -14.45 -18.85 2.75
CA ASP A 308 -14.93 -20.15 2.24
C ASP A 308 -13.95 -20.76 1.23
N SER A 309 -13.13 -19.93 0.58
CA SER A 309 -12.23 -20.34 -0.48
C SER A 309 -11.15 -21.32 0.00
N ASP A 310 -11.23 -22.55 -0.49
CA ASP A 310 -10.10 -23.49 -0.60
C ASP A 310 -9.14 -23.08 -1.73
N ASP A 311 -9.64 -22.32 -2.70
CA ASP A 311 -8.91 -21.82 -3.87
C ASP A 311 -7.89 -20.71 -3.51
N SER A 312 -7.78 -20.31 -2.24
CA SER A 312 -6.57 -19.61 -1.73
C SER A 312 -5.30 -20.47 -1.84
N ILE A 313 -5.45 -21.80 -2.01
CA ILE A 313 -4.39 -22.75 -2.41
C ILE A 313 -4.13 -22.71 -3.94
N LYS A 314 -5.01 -22.07 -4.73
CA LYS A 314 -4.79 -21.74 -6.16
C LYS A 314 -4.46 -20.26 -6.37
N ARG A 315 -3.39 -19.82 -5.70
CA ARG A 315 -2.30 -19.02 -6.30
C ARG A 315 -2.72 -17.82 -7.16
N CYS A 316 -3.04 -16.68 -6.55
CA CYS A 316 -2.93 -15.41 -7.27
C CYS A 316 -1.45 -15.10 -7.48
N GLU A 317 -1.05 -14.90 -8.73
CA GLU A 317 0.33 -14.53 -9.13
C GLU A 317 0.80 -13.29 -8.35
N GLU A 318 -0.15 -12.39 -8.08
CA GLU A 318 -0.08 -11.20 -7.24
C GLU A 318 0.58 -11.48 -5.88
N TYR A 319 0.21 -12.56 -5.20
CA TYR A 319 0.74 -12.92 -3.87
C TYR A 319 2.22 -13.32 -3.95
N TYR A 320 2.58 -14.11 -4.95
CA TYR A 320 3.97 -14.52 -5.14
C TYR A 320 4.83 -13.36 -5.63
N LEU A 321 4.30 -12.47 -6.47
CA LEU A 321 4.97 -11.23 -6.85
C LEU A 321 5.25 -10.34 -5.64
N TYR A 322 4.30 -10.22 -4.72
CA TYR A 322 4.50 -9.52 -3.44
C TYR A 322 5.64 -10.16 -2.60
N ASN A 323 5.64 -11.49 -2.48
CA ASN A 323 6.69 -12.21 -1.75
C ASN A 323 8.06 -12.09 -2.40
N ILE A 324 8.13 -12.20 -3.73
CA ILE A 324 9.37 -12.02 -4.51
C ILE A 324 9.89 -10.58 -4.31
N LYS A 325 9.01 -9.57 -4.41
CA LYS A 325 9.36 -8.15 -4.16
C LYS A 325 9.93 -7.94 -2.76
N ASN A 326 9.27 -8.48 -1.73
CA ASN A 326 9.76 -8.37 -0.36
C ASN A 326 11.09 -9.09 -0.15
N LYS A 327 11.25 -10.28 -0.76
CA LYS A 327 12.51 -11.02 -0.71
C LYS A 327 13.62 -10.24 -1.41
N LEU A 328 13.34 -9.56 -2.51
CA LEU A 328 14.29 -8.68 -3.19
C LEU A 328 14.69 -7.49 -2.34
N LEU A 329 13.73 -6.80 -1.72
CA LEU A 329 14.00 -5.69 -0.80
C LEU A 329 14.85 -6.14 0.39
N MET A 330 14.60 -7.35 0.91
CA MET A 330 15.40 -7.97 1.97
C MET A 330 16.83 -8.25 1.47
N MET A 331 16.98 -8.91 0.32
CA MET A 331 18.29 -9.22 -0.27
C MET A 331 19.09 -7.94 -0.60
N CYS A 332 18.44 -6.86 -1.03
CA CYS A 332 19.09 -5.56 -1.25
C CYS A 332 19.70 -5.01 0.05
N ARG A 333 18.96 -5.08 1.16
CA ARG A 333 19.43 -4.63 2.47
C ARG A 333 20.59 -5.48 2.98
N GLU A 334 20.43 -6.80 2.95
CA GLU A 334 21.49 -7.73 3.36
C GLU A 334 22.76 -7.56 2.52
N TYR A 335 22.61 -7.39 1.19
CA TYR A 335 23.75 -7.14 0.31
C TYR A 335 24.40 -5.78 0.60
N HIS A 336 23.61 -4.75 0.91
CA HIS A 336 24.13 -3.43 1.26
C HIS A 336 24.93 -3.47 2.57
N GLU A 337 24.41 -4.15 3.60
CA GLU A 337 25.13 -4.36 4.86
C GLU A 337 26.43 -5.13 4.62
N TYR A 338 26.36 -6.26 3.91
CA TYR A 338 27.56 -7.02 3.50
C TYR A 338 28.57 -6.17 2.72
N CYS A 339 28.08 -5.31 1.82
CA CYS A 339 28.93 -4.43 1.03
C CYS A 339 29.65 -3.39 1.91
N LEU A 340 29.03 -2.90 2.98
CA LEU A 340 29.66 -1.95 3.91
C LEU A 340 30.72 -2.63 4.79
N ASP A 341 30.51 -3.90 5.13
CA ASP A 341 31.43 -4.71 5.93
C ASP A 341 32.69 -5.13 5.17
N GLU A 342 32.69 -5.07 3.83
CA GLU A 342 33.89 -5.35 3.01
C GLU A 342 34.97 -4.24 3.07
N TRP A 343 34.66 -3.06 3.63
CA TRP A 343 35.57 -1.91 3.65
C TRP A 343 36.04 -1.58 5.07
N ASP A 344 37.36 -1.46 5.24
CA ASP A 344 37.98 -1.30 6.55
C ASP A 344 37.86 0.14 7.11
N SER A 345 37.72 1.16 6.24
CA SER A 345 37.63 2.58 6.65
C SER A 345 36.28 3.24 6.33
N GLU A 346 35.88 4.21 7.15
CA GLU A 346 34.64 4.98 6.94
C GLU A 346 34.68 5.83 5.65
N GLU A 347 35.87 6.26 5.22
CA GLU A 347 36.06 7.03 3.99
C GLU A 347 35.84 6.18 2.73
N GLU A 348 36.32 4.93 2.73
CA GLU A 348 36.07 3.95 1.67
C GLU A 348 34.60 3.55 1.61
N LYS A 349 33.96 3.34 2.77
CA LYS A 349 32.51 3.09 2.86
C LYS A 349 31.71 4.23 2.25
N GLU A 350 32.02 5.48 2.58
CA GLU A 350 31.29 6.64 2.07
C GLU A 350 31.50 6.82 0.56
N MET A 351 32.71 6.59 0.05
CA MET A 351 33.03 6.69 -1.38
C MET A 351 32.34 5.60 -2.20
N CYS A 352 32.44 4.33 -1.77
CA CYS A 352 31.87 3.19 -2.49
C CYS A 352 30.34 3.19 -2.43
N CYS A 353 29.75 3.60 -1.30
CA CYS A 353 28.29 3.72 -1.17
C CYS A 353 27.72 4.82 -2.08
N LYS A 354 28.45 5.92 -2.32
CA LYS A 354 28.03 6.97 -3.26
C LYS A 354 28.02 6.52 -4.73
N GLN A 355 28.82 5.52 -5.09
CA GLN A 355 28.92 4.99 -6.45
C GLN A 355 28.01 3.78 -6.69
N CYS A 356 27.50 3.16 -5.62
CA CYS A 356 26.65 1.98 -5.66
C CYS A 356 25.17 2.34 -5.91
N GLU A 357 24.57 1.71 -6.92
CA GLU A 357 23.16 1.88 -7.27
C GLU A 357 22.23 0.86 -6.56
N VAL A 358 22.71 0.07 -5.60
CA VAL A 358 21.86 -0.89 -4.85
C VAL A 358 20.74 -0.17 -4.10
N ASN A 359 21.02 0.97 -3.48
CA ASN A 359 19.98 1.77 -2.82
C ASN A 359 19.04 2.46 -3.81
N ALA A 360 19.57 2.90 -4.96
CA ALA A 360 18.74 3.45 -6.03
C ALA A 360 17.78 2.40 -6.60
N PHE A 361 18.23 1.15 -6.76
CA PHE A 361 17.41 0.01 -7.11
C PHE A 361 16.36 -0.30 -6.05
N TYR A 362 16.73 -0.31 -4.76
CA TYR A 362 15.78 -0.49 -3.66
C TYR A 362 14.63 0.52 -3.72
N GLU A 363 14.94 1.80 -3.91
CA GLU A 363 13.94 2.86 -4.05
C GLU A 363 13.09 2.70 -5.31
N HIS A 364 13.72 2.29 -6.41
CA HIS A 364 13.04 2.05 -7.68
C HIS A 364 12.00 0.93 -7.56
N ILE A 365 12.38 -0.25 -7.05
CA ILE A 365 11.45 -1.38 -6.88
C ILE A 365 10.37 -1.11 -5.84
N SER A 366 10.68 -0.35 -4.79
CA SER A 366 9.72 -0.01 -3.73
C SER A 366 8.49 0.71 -4.31
N ARG A 367 8.70 1.57 -5.32
CA ARG A 367 7.67 2.42 -5.94
C ARG A 367 6.95 1.77 -7.12
N MET A 368 7.42 0.62 -7.61
CA MET A 368 6.76 -0.09 -8.72
C MET A 368 5.43 -0.69 -8.29
N ASN A 369 4.44 -0.59 -9.19
CA ASN A 369 3.19 -1.32 -9.11
C ASN A 369 3.39 -2.79 -9.49
N GLU A 370 2.34 -3.58 -9.36
CA GLU A 370 2.43 -5.03 -9.53
C GLU A 370 2.80 -5.47 -10.94
N ASP A 371 2.19 -4.87 -11.97
CA ASP A 371 2.48 -5.21 -13.37
C ASP A 371 3.95 -4.93 -13.72
N LYS A 372 4.48 -3.76 -13.30
CA LYS A 372 5.90 -3.43 -13.51
C LYS A 372 6.85 -4.33 -12.75
N ILE A 373 6.46 -4.78 -11.54
CA ILE A 373 7.24 -5.77 -10.80
C ILE A 373 7.25 -7.09 -11.57
N ARG A 374 6.11 -7.57 -12.06
CA ARG A 374 6.02 -8.79 -12.87
C ARG A 374 6.99 -8.71 -14.05
N ASP A 375 6.90 -7.64 -14.84
CA ASP A 375 7.75 -7.44 -16.01
C ASP A 375 9.24 -7.40 -15.63
N LEU A 376 9.60 -6.66 -14.56
CA LEU A 376 10.97 -6.61 -14.05
C LEU A 376 11.49 -8.00 -13.66
N ILE A 377 10.70 -8.79 -12.92
CA ILE A 377 11.10 -10.11 -12.42
C ILE A 377 11.36 -11.08 -13.57
N HIS A 378 10.48 -11.11 -14.56
CA HIS A 378 10.67 -11.94 -15.76
C HIS A 378 11.90 -11.48 -16.56
N THR A 379 12.10 -10.15 -16.67
CA THR A 379 13.22 -9.56 -17.41
C THR A 379 14.59 -9.90 -16.81
N ILE A 380 14.76 -9.72 -15.49
CA ILE A 380 16.06 -9.93 -14.83
C ILE A 380 16.38 -11.41 -14.62
N ASN A 381 15.37 -12.29 -14.68
CA ASN A 381 15.51 -13.75 -14.62
C ASN A 381 15.17 -14.42 -15.98
N PRO A 382 15.84 -14.05 -17.08
CA PRO A 382 15.36 -14.38 -18.42
C PRO A 382 15.43 -15.89 -18.74
N ASN A 383 16.19 -16.66 -17.96
CA ASN A 383 16.34 -18.11 -18.09
C ASN A 383 15.37 -18.93 -17.20
N ILE A 384 14.36 -18.29 -16.60
CA ILE A 384 13.29 -18.96 -15.84
C ILE A 384 11.99 -18.89 -16.66
N LEU A 385 11.49 -20.06 -17.07
CA LEU A 385 10.30 -20.22 -17.92
C LEU A 385 9.04 -20.62 -17.13
N LYS A 386 9.19 -20.80 -15.81
CA LYS A 386 8.11 -21.34 -14.97
C LYS A 386 7.16 -20.22 -14.59
N LYS A 387 5.87 -20.52 -14.43
CA LYS A 387 4.93 -19.50 -13.93
C LYS A 387 5.26 -19.09 -12.50
N ILE A 388 4.95 -17.85 -12.14
CA ILE A 388 5.06 -17.38 -10.77
C ILE A 388 3.88 -17.94 -9.96
N ASP A 389 4.17 -18.97 -9.18
CA ASP A 389 3.19 -19.78 -8.46
C ASP A 389 3.85 -20.40 -7.20
N GLU A 390 3.10 -21.03 -6.27
CA GLU A 390 3.69 -21.57 -5.03
C GLU A 390 4.80 -22.62 -5.24
N MET A 391 4.84 -23.36 -6.36
CA MET A 391 5.93 -24.31 -6.60
C MET A 391 7.19 -23.62 -7.10
N ASN A 392 7.03 -22.49 -7.78
CA ASN A 392 8.07 -21.95 -8.65
C ASN A 392 8.55 -20.55 -8.25
N TRP A 393 7.81 -19.80 -7.42
CA TRP A 393 8.16 -18.42 -7.04
C TRP A 393 9.56 -18.31 -6.41
N ALA A 394 9.98 -19.34 -5.66
CA ALA A 394 11.29 -19.36 -5.02
C ALA A 394 12.46 -19.36 -6.03
N GLU A 395 12.22 -19.80 -7.28
CA GLU A 395 13.24 -19.77 -8.33
C GLU A 395 13.62 -18.35 -8.74
N TYR A 396 12.69 -17.40 -8.58
CA TYR A 396 12.85 -15.99 -8.93
C TYR A 396 13.56 -15.15 -7.87
N CYS A 397 13.88 -15.72 -6.71
CA CYS A 397 14.54 -15.01 -5.62
C CYS A 397 15.64 -15.85 -4.95
N ILE A 398 16.39 -16.63 -5.75
CA ILE A 398 17.55 -17.39 -5.27
C ILE A 398 18.69 -16.42 -4.96
N ILE A 399 19.03 -16.28 -3.67
CA ILE A 399 20.00 -15.31 -3.14
C ILE A 399 21.33 -15.33 -3.93
N ASP A 400 21.90 -16.51 -4.17
CA ASP A 400 23.21 -16.61 -4.82
C ASP A 400 23.21 -16.13 -6.28
N ARG A 401 22.08 -16.22 -6.98
CA ARG A 401 21.93 -15.70 -8.35
C ARG A 401 21.86 -14.18 -8.37
N TYR A 402 21.27 -13.58 -7.35
CA TYR A 402 21.18 -12.13 -7.22
C TYR A 402 22.46 -11.51 -6.68
N LYS A 403 23.21 -12.20 -5.83
CA LYS A 403 24.52 -11.73 -5.35
C LYS A 403 25.47 -11.39 -6.51
N ASN A 404 25.54 -12.26 -7.53
CA ASN A 404 26.38 -12.09 -8.71
C ASN A 404 25.70 -12.74 -9.94
N PRO A 405 25.38 -11.98 -11.01
CA PRO A 405 25.93 -10.65 -11.32
C PRO A 405 25.07 -9.46 -10.90
N PHE A 406 23.84 -9.67 -10.44
CA PHE A 406 22.89 -8.56 -10.29
C PHE A 406 23.32 -7.49 -9.26
N PHE A 407 23.42 -7.82 -7.97
CA PHE A 407 23.83 -6.83 -6.96
C PHE A 407 25.29 -6.41 -7.10
N LYS A 408 26.17 -7.33 -7.49
CA LYS A 408 27.57 -6.99 -7.82
C LYS A 408 27.65 -5.98 -8.98
N GLY A 409 26.77 -6.07 -9.97
CA GLY A 409 26.69 -5.13 -11.07
C GLY A 409 26.16 -3.77 -10.64
N LEU A 410 25.07 -3.73 -9.85
CA LEU A 410 24.57 -2.48 -9.25
C LEU A 410 25.62 -1.77 -8.39
N ARG A 411 26.54 -2.52 -7.77
CA ARG A 411 27.64 -1.98 -6.97
C ARG A 411 28.83 -1.51 -7.82
N ASN A 412 29.23 -2.29 -8.82
CA ASN A 412 30.52 -2.11 -9.50
C ASN A 412 30.43 -1.35 -10.84
N ILE A 413 29.26 -1.24 -11.45
CA ILE A 413 29.05 -0.42 -12.64
C ILE A 413 28.88 1.03 -12.17
N ASN A 414 29.80 1.90 -12.58
CA ASN A 414 29.86 3.30 -12.17
C ASN A 414 28.79 4.15 -12.88
N SER A 415 28.39 3.74 -14.08
CA SER A 415 27.28 4.37 -14.79
C SER A 415 25.95 4.10 -14.09
N THR A 416 25.06 5.09 -14.06
CA THR A 416 23.70 4.91 -13.54
C THR A 416 22.86 4.07 -14.49
N PHE A 417 22.01 3.18 -13.97
CA PHE A 417 21.06 2.43 -14.81
C PHE A 417 19.92 3.34 -15.33
N GLU A 418 19.33 2.95 -16.46
CA GLU A 418 18.26 3.68 -17.16
C GLU A 418 16.94 3.68 -16.36
N LYS A 419 16.63 4.77 -15.65
CA LYS A 419 15.46 4.87 -14.73
C LYS A 419 14.11 5.00 -15.43
N ASP A 420 14.10 5.34 -16.71
CA ASP A 420 12.88 5.49 -17.52
C ASP A 420 12.39 4.15 -18.09
N ARG A 421 13.17 3.07 -17.92
CA ARG A 421 12.80 1.70 -18.31
C ARG A 421 12.29 0.93 -17.10
N ASP A 422 11.43 -0.05 -17.35
CA ASP A 422 10.88 -0.93 -16.31
C ASP A 422 11.85 -2.05 -15.88
N TYR A 423 13.08 -2.04 -16.41
CA TYR A 423 14.14 -3.02 -16.12
C TYR A 423 15.53 -2.39 -16.01
N ILE A 424 16.44 -3.10 -15.33
CA ILE A 424 17.78 -2.58 -15.02
C ILE A 424 18.72 -2.79 -16.20
N SER A 425 19.05 -1.69 -16.88
CA SER A 425 19.91 -1.70 -18.06
C SER A 425 20.84 -0.49 -18.10
N TYR A 426 21.91 -0.62 -18.88
CA TYR A 426 22.98 0.37 -19.02
C TYR A 426 23.29 0.59 -20.51
N ILE A 427 23.59 1.84 -20.87
CA ILE A 427 24.05 2.17 -22.23
C ILE A 427 25.57 2.20 -22.22
N GLY A 428 26.19 1.28 -22.95
CA GLY A 428 27.64 1.24 -23.08
C GLY A 428 28.20 2.37 -23.94
N LYS A 429 29.53 2.57 -23.91
CA LYS A 429 30.19 3.65 -24.69
C LYS A 429 29.96 3.52 -26.19
N ASN A 430 29.76 2.30 -26.67
CA ASN A 430 29.41 1.96 -28.04
C ASN A 430 27.92 2.18 -28.38
N LYS A 431 27.14 2.78 -27.46
CA LYS A 431 25.68 2.99 -27.53
C LYS A 431 24.86 1.69 -27.60
N LYS A 432 25.43 0.56 -27.18
CA LYS A 432 24.70 -0.69 -27.03
C LYS A 432 24.00 -0.74 -25.67
N LEU A 433 22.82 -1.35 -25.63
CA LEU A 433 22.06 -1.53 -24.40
C LEU A 433 22.42 -2.88 -23.75
N HIS A 434 22.95 -2.83 -22.53
CA HIS A 434 23.30 -3.99 -21.71
C HIS A 434 22.25 -4.20 -20.63
N LEU A 435 21.62 -5.38 -20.61
CA LEU A 435 20.63 -5.76 -19.59
C LEU A 435 21.32 -6.48 -18.44
N LEU A 436 21.11 -6.01 -17.22
CA LEU A 436 21.61 -6.68 -16.02
C LEU A 436 20.67 -7.82 -15.61
N THR A 437 21.21 -9.03 -15.48
CA THR A 437 20.41 -10.24 -15.21
C THR A 437 20.88 -10.99 -13.96
N THR A 438 20.26 -12.13 -13.66
CA THR A 438 20.68 -13.08 -12.64
C THR A 438 21.31 -14.35 -13.24
N VAL A 439 21.62 -14.34 -14.54
CA VAL A 439 22.07 -15.51 -15.30
C VAL A 439 23.50 -15.88 -14.93
N GLY A 440 23.77 -17.19 -14.76
CA GLY A 440 25.11 -17.70 -14.46
C GLY A 440 25.16 -19.22 -14.31
N ASN A 441 26.37 -19.77 -14.30
CA ASN A 441 26.63 -21.20 -14.11
C ASN A 441 26.65 -21.59 -12.64
N ASN A 442 25.47 -21.62 -12.02
CA ASN A 442 25.36 -21.92 -10.58
C ASN A 442 25.52 -23.41 -10.24
N ASP A 443 25.44 -24.31 -11.23
CA ASP A 443 25.55 -25.76 -11.04
C ASP A 443 26.88 -26.35 -11.56
N GLY A 444 27.81 -25.51 -12.01
CA GLY A 444 29.12 -25.93 -12.54
C GLY A 444 29.03 -26.77 -13.82
N SER A 445 27.89 -26.75 -14.51
CA SER A 445 27.63 -27.59 -15.67
C SER A 445 28.34 -27.08 -16.92
N LYS A 446 28.97 -27.99 -17.67
CA LYS A 446 29.51 -27.69 -19.02
C LYS A 446 28.41 -27.33 -20.04
N LYS A 447 27.14 -27.63 -19.74
CA LYS A 447 25.97 -27.29 -20.57
C LYS A 447 25.19 -26.09 -20.03
N ALA A 448 25.75 -25.32 -19.08
CA ALA A 448 25.07 -24.18 -18.50
C ALA A 448 24.75 -23.10 -19.53
N LEU A 449 25.73 -22.70 -20.36
CA LEU A 449 25.55 -21.74 -21.45
C LEU A 449 24.40 -22.17 -22.39
N MET A 450 24.48 -23.38 -22.93
CA MET A 450 23.49 -23.91 -23.86
C MET A 450 22.07 -23.96 -23.27
N ARG A 451 21.93 -24.37 -22.00
CA ARG A 451 20.62 -24.36 -21.33
C ARG A 451 20.12 -22.95 -21.04
N ALA A 452 20.99 -22.03 -20.62
CA ALA A 452 20.60 -20.65 -20.37
C ALA A 452 20.13 -19.98 -21.65
N CYS A 453 20.96 -20.02 -22.70
CA CYS A 453 20.63 -19.52 -24.03
C CYS A 453 19.34 -20.14 -24.57
N GLY A 454 19.22 -21.48 -24.54
CA GLY A 454 18.01 -22.18 -24.97
C GLY A 454 16.75 -21.71 -24.25
N LYS A 455 16.80 -21.53 -22.92
CA LYS A 455 15.65 -21.03 -22.17
C LYS A 455 15.30 -19.58 -22.49
N ILE A 456 16.32 -18.73 -22.67
CA ILE A 456 16.13 -17.29 -22.95
C ILE A 456 15.48 -17.09 -24.33
N VAL A 457 15.97 -17.77 -25.37
CA VAL A 457 15.44 -17.60 -26.73
C VAL A 457 14.02 -18.16 -26.89
N THR A 458 13.63 -19.13 -26.06
CA THR A 458 12.27 -19.68 -26.04
C THR A 458 11.35 -19.00 -25.04
N ASN A 459 11.80 -17.95 -24.33
CA ASN A 459 11.00 -17.30 -23.30
C ASN A 459 9.98 -16.33 -23.93
N PRO A 460 8.66 -16.61 -23.85
CA PRO A 460 7.66 -15.78 -24.49
C PRO A 460 7.54 -14.39 -23.86
N ASP A 461 7.94 -14.22 -22.60
CA ASP A 461 7.84 -12.95 -21.88
C ASP A 461 8.91 -11.93 -22.31
N LEU A 462 9.90 -12.37 -23.10
CA LEU A 462 11.06 -11.55 -23.45
C LEU A 462 11.05 -11.03 -24.89
N TYR A 463 10.07 -11.36 -25.73
CA TYR A 463 10.12 -11.04 -27.16
C TYR A 463 10.38 -9.56 -27.44
N GLU A 464 9.66 -8.65 -26.76
CA GLU A 464 9.86 -7.20 -26.93
C GLU A 464 11.24 -6.75 -26.44
N ILE A 465 11.69 -7.30 -25.30
CA ILE A 465 12.97 -6.96 -24.68
C ILE A 465 14.14 -7.40 -25.57
N LEU A 466 14.04 -8.59 -26.16
CA LEU A 466 15.06 -9.14 -27.07
C LEU A 466 15.17 -8.36 -28.40
N MET A 467 14.20 -7.50 -28.72
CA MET A 467 14.31 -6.56 -29.84
C MET A 467 15.04 -5.28 -29.45
N ASP A 468 15.04 -4.94 -28.16
CA ASP A 468 15.62 -3.72 -27.62
C ASP A 468 17.07 -3.89 -27.18
N VAL A 469 17.38 -4.97 -26.47
CA VAL A 469 18.70 -5.18 -25.85
C VAL A 469 19.75 -5.66 -26.85
N ASN A 470 21.02 -5.37 -26.55
CA ASN A 470 22.16 -5.81 -27.35
C ASN A 470 23.03 -6.84 -26.63
N CYS A 471 23.11 -6.76 -25.31
CA CYS A 471 23.92 -7.66 -24.49
C CYS A 471 23.18 -8.02 -23.20
N LEU A 472 23.29 -9.29 -22.78
CA LEU A 472 22.87 -9.78 -21.47
C LEU A 472 24.10 -9.92 -20.57
N ILE A 473 24.09 -9.25 -19.42
CA ILE A 473 25.15 -9.37 -18.41
C ILE A 473 24.88 -10.62 -17.57
N SER A 474 25.84 -11.54 -17.55
CA SER A 474 25.81 -12.77 -16.78
C SER A 474 26.96 -12.82 -15.75
N LYS A 475 26.96 -13.83 -14.88
CA LYS A 475 28.06 -14.06 -13.94
C LYS A 475 29.35 -14.51 -14.66
N ASP A 476 29.22 -15.48 -15.55
CA ASP A 476 30.34 -16.27 -16.10
C ASP A 476 30.00 -17.01 -17.41
N LEU A 477 28.90 -16.64 -18.06
CA LEU A 477 28.45 -17.23 -19.32
C LEU A 477 28.66 -16.25 -20.47
N GLU A 478 29.34 -16.69 -21.52
CA GLU A 478 29.75 -15.83 -22.63
C GLU A 478 29.42 -16.45 -23.97
N THR A 479 28.85 -15.65 -24.87
CA THR A 479 28.62 -16.01 -26.28
C THR A 479 28.36 -14.76 -27.12
N ASP A 480 28.85 -14.74 -28.36
CA ASP A 480 28.61 -13.65 -29.32
C ASP A 480 27.16 -13.60 -29.83
N SER A 481 26.42 -14.69 -29.64
CA SER A 481 25.02 -14.84 -30.03
C SER A 481 24.34 -15.81 -29.07
N ILE A 482 23.28 -15.38 -28.39
CA ILE A 482 22.44 -16.27 -27.57
C ILE A 482 21.71 -17.31 -28.43
N TYR A 483 21.52 -17.06 -29.73
CA TYR A 483 20.93 -18.03 -30.65
C TYR A 483 21.93 -19.14 -30.97
N ASP A 484 23.16 -18.78 -31.34
CA ASP A 484 24.22 -19.78 -31.57
C ASP A 484 24.55 -20.53 -30.28
N GLY A 485 24.56 -19.81 -29.16
CA GLY A 485 24.76 -20.36 -27.82
C GLY A 485 23.69 -21.38 -27.41
N ALA A 486 22.46 -21.28 -27.93
CA ALA A 486 21.40 -22.26 -27.68
C ALA A 486 21.65 -23.60 -28.38
N GLY A 487 22.45 -23.62 -29.46
CA GLY A 487 22.82 -24.83 -30.20
C GLY A 487 21.61 -25.63 -30.66
N ASP A 488 21.64 -26.95 -30.44
CA ASP A 488 20.58 -27.87 -30.88
C ASP A 488 19.20 -27.63 -30.23
N PHE A 489 19.10 -26.83 -29.17
CA PHE A 489 17.80 -26.46 -28.58
C PHE A 489 16.91 -25.64 -29.53
N LEU A 490 17.47 -25.10 -30.62
CA LEU A 490 16.73 -24.41 -31.68
C LEU A 490 16.26 -25.32 -32.83
N GLN A 491 16.54 -26.63 -32.83
CA GLN A 491 16.16 -27.52 -33.95
C GLN A 491 14.64 -27.52 -34.26
N GLU A 492 13.79 -27.21 -33.29
CA GLU A 492 12.33 -27.10 -33.46
C GLU A 492 11.83 -25.65 -33.66
N PHE A 493 12.70 -24.65 -33.55
CA PHE A 493 12.34 -23.24 -33.67
C PHE A 493 12.58 -22.75 -35.11
N LYS A 494 11.52 -22.66 -35.92
CA LYS A 494 11.59 -22.06 -37.26
C LYS A 494 11.57 -20.54 -37.16
N ILE A 495 12.65 -19.90 -37.58
CA ILE A 495 12.63 -18.46 -37.89
C ILE A 495 11.86 -18.32 -39.21
N GLU A 496 10.61 -17.83 -39.14
CA GLU A 496 9.79 -17.58 -40.33
C GLU A 496 10.20 -16.25 -40.99
N GLU A 497 10.60 -16.29 -42.26
CA GLU A 497 11.10 -15.12 -43.02
C GLU A 497 10.08 -13.98 -43.17
N GLU A 498 8.79 -14.23 -42.91
CA GLU A 498 7.71 -13.23 -43.06
C GLU A 498 7.12 -12.71 -41.74
N HIS A 499 7.81 -12.90 -40.60
CA HIS A 499 7.48 -12.16 -39.38
C HIS A 499 8.20 -10.80 -39.40
N ILE A 500 7.44 -9.69 -39.28
CA ILE A 500 7.91 -8.28 -39.37
C ILE A 500 8.91 -7.87 -38.26
N TYR A 501 9.42 -8.83 -37.45
CA TYR A 501 10.27 -8.60 -36.29
C TYR A 501 11.66 -9.24 -36.47
N HIS A 502 12.68 -8.42 -36.70
CA HIS A 502 14.08 -8.86 -36.65
C HIS A 502 14.58 -8.84 -35.20
N CYS A 503 14.69 -10.01 -34.56
CA CYS A 503 15.38 -10.11 -33.28
C CYS A 503 16.86 -9.72 -33.46
N LYS A 504 17.38 -8.85 -32.58
CA LYS A 504 18.80 -8.45 -32.63
C LYS A 504 19.69 -9.66 -32.36
N ASN A 505 20.87 -9.69 -32.97
CA ASN A 505 21.90 -10.63 -32.52
C ASN A 505 22.40 -10.17 -31.13
N ILE A 506 21.94 -10.85 -30.08
CA ILE A 506 22.20 -10.49 -28.69
C ILE A 506 23.40 -11.26 -28.17
N LYS A 507 24.36 -10.54 -27.61
CA LYS A 507 25.54 -11.09 -26.94
C LYS A 507 25.21 -11.47 -25.48
N MET A 508 25.95 -12.41 -24.90
CA MET A 508 26.02 -12.60 -23.45
C MET A 508 27.47 -12.42 -23.01
N GLU A 509 27.70 -11.63 -21.96
CA GLU A 509 29.03 -11.32 -21.43
C GLU A 509 29.07 -11.57 -19.92
N SER A 510 30.26 -11.80 -19.37
CA SER A 510 30.48 -11.74 -17.94
C SER A 510 30.33 -10.30 -17.42
N LEU A 511 30.06 -10.16 -16.12
CA LEU A 511 29.94 -8.84 -15.48
C LEU A 511 31.23 -8.03 -15.61
N GLU A 512 32.38 -8.68 -15.47
CA GLU A 512 33.70 -8.06 -15.57
C GLU A 512 33.92 -7.43 -16.95
N ASP A 513 33.58 -8.12 -18.03
CA ASP A 513 33.68 -7.59 -19.39
C ASP A 513 32.64 -6.50 -19.64
N ALA A 514 31.41 -6.67 -19.15
CA ALA A 514 30.36 -5.66 -19.28
C ALA A 514 30.74 -4.33 -18.60
N ILE A 515 31.40 -4.36 -17.44
CA ILE A 515 31.91 -3.15 -16.76
C ILE A 515 32.91 -2.41 -17.67
N VAL A 516 33.80 -3.15 -18.36
CA VAL A 516 34.75 -2.55 -19.30
C VAL A 516 34.04 -1.89 -20.47
N ASP A 517 32.99 -2.52 -21.02
CA ASP A 517 32.22 -1.96 -22.14
C ASP A 517 31.35 -0.76 -21.75
N ILE A 518 30.82 -0.77 -20.52
CA ILE A 518 29.95 0.29 -20.00
C ILE A 518 30.76 1.50 -19.54
N ASP A 519 31.71 1.30 -18.62
CA ASP A 519 32.43 2.39 -17.98
C ASP A 519 33.76 2.72 -18.67
N GLY A 520 34.24 1.85 -19.56
CA GLY A 520 35.60 1.88 -20.12
C GLY A 520 36.60 1.60 -19.03
N GLY A 521 37.09 0.36 -18.99
CA GLY A 521 37.85 -0.22 -17.88
C GLY A 521 38.83 0.72 -17.15
N ILE A 522 39.01 0.45 -15.85
CA ILE A 522 39.95 1.18 -14.99
C ILE A 522 41.35 1.13 -15.65
N GLU A 523 41.88 2.28 -16.08
CA GLU A 523 43.33 2.43 -16.18
C GLU A 523 43.88 2.19 -14.76
N LYS A 524 44.46 1.00 -14.55
CA LYS A 524 45.12 0.63 -13.30
C LYS A 524 46.24 1.60 -12.95
#